data_AF-A0A661EF92-F1
#
_entry.id   AF-A0A661EF92-F1
#
_cell.length_a   1.000
_cell.length_b   1.000
_cell.length_c   1.000
_cell.angle_alpha   90.00
_cell.angle_beta   90.00
_cell.angle_gamma   90.00
#
_symmetry.space_group_name_H-M   'P 1'
#
loop_
_entity.id
_entity.type
_entity.pdbx_description
1 polymer ?
#
loop_
_entity_poly.entity_id
_entity_poly.type
_entity_poly.pdbx_seq_one_letter_code
_entity_poly.pdbx_strand_id
1 'polypeptide(L)'
;MSDNKFLKELMGTIIGNKDMPKVQVEREIAPILDIFIKSVFNKLAEKGKIDEGNYILIGAEFPFDNEENSKNKRENSKNKRSKNIDYLLLNEDKNILYFVELKTDSNSFCIKQYNRYKKVIKRIENKSAEFLYTFLGRLTNPKYKEYKEKIVKKLPEYKWSQIKQAKLVYLAPKRIKDRKWGKENKDAIKEIEGNNILLNFKDMPIIELNTFSNEWNIIRRYLKELDGN
;
A
#
# COMPACT_ATOMS: atom_id res chain seq x y z
N MET A 1 25.21 -25.90 -1.49
CA MET A 1 24.58 -25.03 -2.49
C MET A 1 24.32 -23.71 -1.80
N SER A 2 24.62 -22.53 -2.37
CA SER A 2 24.48 -21.28 -1.60
C SER A 2 23.04 -21.13 -1.13
N ASP A 3 22.83 -20.94 0.18
CA ASP A 3 21.53 -21.02 0.89
C ASP A 3 20.43 -20.09 0.36
N ASN A 4 20.70 -19.31 -0.68
CA ASN A 4 19.75 -18.39 -1.30
C ASN A 4 19.72 -18.44 -2.84
N LYS A 5 20.18 -19.54 -3.47
CA LYS A 5 20.18 -19.65 -4.95
C LYS A 5 18.75 -19.54 -5.51
N PHE A 6 17.81 -20.29 -4.94
CA PHE A 6 16.41 -20.26 -5.33
C PHE A 6 15.81 -18.85 -5.27
N LEU A 7 15.99 -18.12 -4.17
CA LEU A 7 15.44 -16.78 -4.01
C LEU A 7 16.02 -15.78 -5.01
N LYS A 8 17.32 -15.87 -5.31
CA LYS A 8 17.96 -15.02 -6.33
C LYS A 8 17.38 -15.30 -7.72
N GLU A 9 17.18 -16.57 -8.06
CA GLU A 9 16.56 -16.97 -9.33
C GLU A 9 15.11 -16.50 -9.41
N LEU A 10 14.32 -16.71 -8.35
CA LEU A 10 12.93 -16.25 -8.25
C LEU A 10 12.81 -14.74 -8.45
N MET A 11 13.58 -13.95 -7.68
CA MET A 11 13.56 -12.50 -7.80
C MET A 11 14.06 -12.04 -9.16
N GLY A 12 15.08 -12.71 -9.72
CA GLY A 12 15.56 -12.45 -11.07
C GLY A 12 14.48 -12.67 -12.13
N THR A 13 13.69 -13.75 -12.01
CA THR A 13 12.55 -14.02 -12.91
C THR A 13 11.46 -12.97 -12.76
N ILE A 14 11.02 -12.68 -11.53
CA ILE A 14 9.93 -11.71 -11.27
C ILE A 14 10.29 -10.32 -11.84
N ILE A 15 11.47 -9.80 -11.50
CA ILE A 15 11.91 -8.48 -11.96
C ILE A 15 12.25 -8.48 -13.46
N GLY A 16 12.83 -9.57 -13.97
CA GLY A 16 13.15 -9.74 -15.39
C GLY A 16 11.91 -9.71 -16.29
N ASN A 17 10.75 -10.10 -15.77
CA ASN A 17 9.49 -10.06 -16.51
C ASN A 17 8.82 -8.67 -16.56
N LYS A 18 9.43 -7.62 -15.99
CA LYS A 18 8.82 -6.27 -15.93
C LYS A 18 8.48 -5.66 -17.29
N ASP A 19 9.22 -6.03 -18.34
CA ASP A 19 9.02 -5.54 -19.71
C ASP A 19 8.08 -6.44 -20.52
N MET A 20 7.63 -7.57 -19.94
CA MET A 20 6.75 -8.51 -20.62
C MET A 20 5.32 -7.98 -20.68
N PRO A 21 4.66 -8.01 -21.86
CA PRO A 21 3.28 -7.59 -21.99
C PRO A 21 2.36 -8.33 -21.01
N LYS A 22 1.45 -7.60 -20.35
CA LYS A 22 0.43 -8.11 -19.42
C LYS A 22 0.94 -8.67 -18.09
N VAL A 23 2.26 -8.79 -17.89
CA VAL A 23 2.81 -9.13 -16.58
C VAL A 23 2.57 -7.96 -15.63
N GLN A 24 2.19 -8.28 -14.39
CA GLN A 24 1.99 -7.30 -13.33
C GLN A 24 2.94 -7.64 -12.18
N VAL A 25 4.17 -7.14 -12.27
CA VAL A 25 5.22 -7.38 -11.26
C VAL A 25 4.73 -7.00 -9.86
N GLU A 26 3.94 -5.93 -9.73
CA GLU A 26 3.19 -5.57 -8.52
C GLU A 26 2.55 -6.77 -7.81
N ARG A 27 1.82 -7.62 -8.55
CA ARG A 27 1.10 -8.78 -8.00
C ARG A 27 2.01 -9.92 -7.56
N GLU A 28 3.17 -10.04 -8.16
CA GLU A 28 4.15 -11.08 -7.83
C GLU A 28 4.98 -10.67 -6.61
N ILE A 29 5.33 -9.38 -6.50
CA ILE A 29 6.11 -8.87 -5.37
C ILE A 29 5.26 -8.57 -4.13
N ALA A 30 3.96 -8.28 -4.28
CA ALA A 30 3.12 -7.89 -3.15
C ALA A 30 3.08 -8.94 -2.02
N PRO A 31 2.89 -10.25 -2.31
CA PRO A 31 2.96 -11.28 -1.27
C PRO A 31 4.33 -11.37 -0.58
N ILE A 32 5.42 -11.08 -1.30
CA ILE A 32 6.77 -11.04 -0.72
C ILE A 32 6.89 -9.85 0.22
N LEU A 33 6.45 -8.66 -0.23
CA LEU A 33 6.49 -7.43 0.56
C LEU A 33 5.61 -7.51 1.80
N ASP A 34 4.49 -8.23 1.78
CA ASP A 34 3.60 -8.42 2.94
C ASP A 34 4.35 -8.94 4.18
N ILE A 35 5.38 -9.78 3.98
CA ILE A 35 6.25 -10.33 5.04
C ILE A 35 7.08 -9.22 5.70
N PHE A 36 7.52 -8.23 4.92
CA PHE A 36 8.53 -7.25 5.35
C PHE A 36 7.96 -5.85 5.60
N ILE A 37 6.77 -5.53 5.09
CA ILE A 37 6.27 -4.15 4.99
C ILE A 37 6.15 -3.47 6.36
N LYS A 38 5.74 -4.22 7.40
CA LYS A 38 5.72 -3.73 8.78
C LYS A 38 7.11 -3.26 9.23
N SER A 39 8.09 -4.14 9.10
CA SER A 39 9.46 -3.90 9.53
C SER A 39 10.16 -2.82 8.71
N VAL A 40 9.84 -2.74 7.41
CA VAL A 40 10.25 -1.65 6.53
C VAL A 40 9.74 -0.31 7.06
N PHE A 41 8.45 -0.19 7.40
CA PHE A 41 7.87 1.04 7.91
C PHE A 41 8.45 1.44 9.27
N ASN A 42 8.60 0.49 10.20
CA ASN A 42 9.28 0.75 11.48
C ASN A 42 10.69 1.29 11.26
N LYS A 43 11.47 0.69 10.35
CA LYS A 43 12.83 1.15 10.08
C LYS A 43 12.88 2.48 9.34
N LEU A 44 11.86 2.82 8.54
CA LEU A 44 11.73 4.15 7.92
C LEU A 44 11.42 5.22 8.98
N ALA A 45 10.59 4.90 9.97
CA ALA A 45 10.26 5.78 11.09
C ALA A 45 11.51 6.08 11.93
N GLU A 46 12.29 5.07 12.30
CA GLU A 46 13.58 5.22 13.01
C GLU A 46 14.58 6.12 12.26
N LYS A 47 14.51 6.13 10.92
CA LYS A 47 15.38 6.95 10.06
C LYS A 47 14.82 8.35 9.78
N GLY A 48 13.68 8.72 10.38
CA GLY A 48 13.03 10.01 10.16
C GLY A 48 12.50 10.20 8.73
N LYS A 49 12.21 9.11 8.01
CA LYS A 49 11.65 9.17 6.65
C LYS A 49 10.12 9.24 6.63
N ILE A 50 9.49 8.79 7.70
CA ILE A 50 8.06 8.89 7.98
C ILE A 50 7.89 9.27 9.47
N ASP A 51 6.66 9.42 9.95
CA ASP A 51 6.41 9.76 11.35
C ASP A 51 7.02 8.70 12.28
N GLU A 52 7.61 9.14 13.39
CA GLU A 52 8.09 8.24 14.42
C GLU A 52 6.94 7.43 15.03
N GLY A 53 7.20 6.16 15.33
CA GLY A 53 6.32 5.30 16.11
C GLY A 53 6.35 3.84 15.67
N ASN A 54 5.56 3.01 16.36
CA ASN A 54 5.37 1.61 16.02
C ASN A 54 4.26 1.42 14.98
N TYR A 55 4.64 0.80 13.86
CA TYR A 55 3.74 0.45 12.77
C TYR A 55 3.31 -1.01 12.87
N ILE A 56 2.02 -1.24 12.66
CA ILE A 56 1.45 -2.57 12.45
C ILE A 56 0.76 -2.63 11.09
N LEU A 57 0.89 -3.76 10.41
CA LEU A 57 0.11 -4.03 9.20
C LEU A 57 -1.30 -4.47 9.59
N ILE A 58 -2.31 -3.67 9.29
CA ILE A 58 -3.72 -4.02 9.48
C ILE A 58 -4.14 -5.06 8.45
N GLY A 59 -3.92 -4.78 7.16
CA GLY A 59 -4.20 -5.74 6.10
C GLY A 59 -3.57 -5.34 4.77
N ALA A 60 -3.18 -6.36 4.00
CA ALA A 60 -2.86 -6.22 2.58
C ALA A 60 -4.15 -6.29 1.76
N GLU A 61 -4.18 -5.63 0.60
CA GLU A 61 -5.32 -5.56 -0.32
C GLU A 61 -6.60 -5.06 0.39
N PHE A 62 -6.46 -4.04 1.23
CA PHE A 62 -7.54 -3.59 2.10
C PHE A 62 -8.69 -2.97 1.31
N PRO A 63 -9.90 -3.54 1.36
CA PRO A 63 -11.03 -3.08 0.57
C PRO A 63 -11.71 -1.88 1.24
N PHE A 64 -12.11 -0.90 0.45
CA PHE A 64 -12.93 0.22 0.89
C PHE A 64 -13.95 0.63 -0.19
N ASP A 65 -14.94 1.41 0.21
CA ASP A 65 -16.08 1.75 -0.64
C ASP A 65 -15.70 2.69 -1.80
N ASN A 66 -16.39 2.55 -2.93
CA ASN A 66 -16.37 3.52 -4.01
C ASN A 66 -17.60 4.42 -3.87
N GLU A 67 -17.47 5.51 -3.13
CA GLU A 67 -18.60 6.42 -2.80
C GLU A 67 -19.39 6.93 -4.02
N GLU A 68 -18.78 6.97 -5.22
CA GLU A 68 -19.46 7.32 -6.48
C GLU A 68 -20.68 6.42 -6.77
N ASN A 69 -20.67 5.17 -6.29
CA ASN A 69 -21.75 4.21 -6.52
C ASN A 69 -22.88 4.29 -5.47
N SER A 70 -22.72 5.10 -4.42
CA SER A 70 -23.67 5.19 -3.30
C SER A 70 -24.73 6.28 -3.48
N LYS A 71 -24.57 7.16 -4.47
CA LYS A 71 -25.56 8.20 -4.83
C LYS A 71 -26.66 7.69 -5.76
N ASN A 72 -26.38 6.69 -6.60
CA ASN A 72 -27.36 6.06 -7.48
C ASN A 72 -27.94 4.80 -6.82
N LYS A 73 -28.68 4.98 -5.73
CA LYS A 73 -29.34 3.90 -4.96
C LYS A 73 -30.39 3.08 -5.76
N ARG A 74 -30.67 3.43 -7.02
CA ARG A 74 -31.73 2.82 -7.84
C ARG A 74 -31.24 1.91 -8.97
N GLU A 75 -29.94 1.78 -9.21
CA GLU A 75 -29.44 0.88 -10.27
C GLU A 75 -28.66 -0.30 -9.71
N ASN A 76 -29.30 -1.47 -9.78
CA ASN A 76 -28.73 -2.81 -9.87
C ASN A 76 -27.42 -3.09 -9.11
N SER A 77 -27.58 -3.82 -8.00
CA SER A 77 -26.60 -4.46 -7.11
C SER A 77 -25.53 -5.37 -7.75
N LYS A 78 -25.38 -5.40 -9.08
CA LYS A 78 -24.55 -6.39 -9.79
C LYS A 78 -23.08 -5.98 -10.01
N ASN A 79 -22.68 -4.72 -9.80
CA ASN A 79 -21.31 -4.25 -10.12
C ASN A 79 -20.63 -3.41 -9.02
N LYS A 80 -20.95 -3.63 -7.74
CA LYS A 80 -20.19 -3.03 -6.62
C LYS A 80 -18.86 -3.75 -6.43
N ARG A 81 -17.87 -3.50 -7.31
CA ARG A 81 -16.49 -3.95 -7.05
C ARG A 81 -15.86 -3.04 -6.01
N SER A 82 -15.46 -3.61 -4.87
CA SER A 82 -14.61 -2.94 -3.90
C SER A 82 -13.33 -2.44 -4.57
N LYS A 83 -12.79 -1.32 -4.11
CA LYS A 83 -11.45 -0.88 -4.46
C LYS A 83 -10.54 -1.19 -3.29
N ASN A 84 -9.30 -1.52 -3.60
CA ASN A 84 -8.33 -1.91 -2.59
C ASN A 84 -7.20 -0.89 -2.55
N ILE A 85 -6.61 -0.72 -1.37
CA ILE A 85 -5.28 -0.16 -1.17
C ILE A 85 -4.35 -1.35 -0.92
N ASP A 86 -3.13 -1.33 -1.47
CA ASP A 86 -2.24 -2.50 -1.40
C ASP A 86 -1.87 -2.86 0.03
N TYR A 87 -1.63 -1.85 0.89
CA TYR A 87 -1.47 -2.07 2.33
C TYR A 87 -2.13 -0.96 3.15
N LEU A 88 -2.75 -1.36 4.25
CA LEU A 88 -3.18 -0.46 5.31
C LEU A 88 -2.34 -0.74 6.56
N LEU A 89 -1.54 0.24 6.97
CA LEU A 89 -0.80 0.21 8.23
C LEU A 89 -1.41 1.19 9.25
N LEU A 90 -1.17 0.94 10.52
CA LEU A 90 -1.46 1.86 11.63
C LEU A 90 -0.15 2.20 12.32
N ASN A 91 0.18 3.49 12.44
CA ASN A 91 1.12 3.97 13.45
C ASN A 91 0.35 4.01 14.77
N GLU A 92 0.63 3.05 15.66
CA GLU A 92 -0.11 2.85 16.92
C GLU A 92 0.09 4.01 17.89
N ASP A 93 1.27 4.61 17.89
CA ASP A 93 1.65 5.64 18.85
C ASP A 93 1.00 6.99 18.54
N LYS A 94 0.79 7.27 17.24
CA LYS A 94 0.15 8.51 16.77
C LYS A 94 -1.32 8.32 16.37
N ASN A 95 -1.80 7.08 16.33
CA ASN A 95 -3.14 6.72 15.87
C ASN A 95 -3.46 7.22 14.44
N ILE A 96 -2.48 7.08 13.54
CA ILE A 96 -2.54 7.51 12.14
C ILE A 96 -2.58 6.30 11.22
N LEU A 97 -3.54 6.25 10.31
CA LEU A 97 -3.56 5.23 9.25
C LEU A 97 -2.64 5.60 8.09
N TYR A 98 -1.92 4.62 7.59
CA TYR A 98 -1.05 4.76 6.42
C TYR A 98 -1.60 3.90 5.29
N PHE A 99 -2.09 4.58 4.26
CA PHE A 99 -2.53 3.96 3.01
C PHE A 99 -1.31 3.85 2.11
N VAL A 100 -0.89 2.62 1.78
CA VAL A 100 0.29 2.38 0.96
C VAL A 100 -0.13 1.82 -0.38
N GLU A 101 0.14 2.58 -1.43
CA GLU A 101 -0.01 2.16 -2.81
C GLU A 101 1.36 1.74 -3.37
N LEU A 102 1.44 0.53 -3.89
CA LEU A 102 2.61 -0.03 -4.54
C LEU A 102 2.48 0.11 -6.05
N LYS A 103 3.44 0.81 -6.66
CA LYS A 103 3.65 0.82 -8.10
C LYS A 103 4.98 0.17 -8.46
N THR A 104 5.06 -0.61 -9.53
CA THR A 104 6.33 -1.16 -10.05
C THR A 104 6.70 -0.65 -11.44
N ASP A 105 5.77 0.02 -12.10
CA ASP A 105 5.98 0.68 -13.40
C ASP A 105 5.72 2.18 -13.24
N SER A 106 6.66 3.02 -13.70
CA SER A 106 6.49 4.47 -13.67
C SER A 106 5.34 4.99 -14.53
N ASN A 107 4.73 4.19 -15.41
CA ASN A 107 3.54 4.56 -16.19
C ASN A 107 2.21 4.19 -15.50
N SER A 108 2.25 3.49 -14.37
CA SER A 108 1.06 2.93 -13.70
C SER A 108 0.30 3.94 -12.81
N PHE A 109 0.80 5.16 -12.67
CA PHE A 109 0.13 6.20 -11.88
C PHE A 109 -1.24 6.55 -12.46
N CYS A 110 -2.25 6.66 -11.60
CA CYS A 110 -3.62 6.97 -11.99
C CYS A 110 -4.24 8.05 -11.10
N ILE A 111 -4.51 9.25 -11.67
CA ILE A 111 -5.15 10.36 -10.94
C ILE A 111 -6.50 9.97 -10.32
N LYS A 112 -7.31 9.14 -11.00
CA LYS A 112 -8.61 8.71 -10.47
C LYS A 112 -8.45 7.88 -9.19
N GLN A 113 -7.39 7.08 -9.09
CA GLN A 113 -7.07 6.29 -7.91
C GLN A 113 -6.57 7.22 -6.78
N TYR A 114 -5.63 8.11 -7.09
CA TYR A 114 -5.13 9.12 -6.16
C TYR A 114 -6.25 9.97 -5.54
N ASN A 115 -7.13 10.55 -6.37
CA ASN A 115 -8.25 11.37 -5.91
C ASN A 115 -9.22 10.59 -5.02
N ARG A 116 -9.36 9.27 -5.22
CA ARG A 116 -10.17 8.43 -4.35
C ARG A 116 -9.53 8.32 -2.96
N TYR A 117 -8.22 8.07 -2.88
CA TYR A 117 -7.52 8.02 -1.60
C TYR A 117 -7.63 9.34 -0.84
N LYS A 118 -7.48 10.49 -1.52
CA LYS A 118 -7.70 11.80 -0.90
C LYS A 118 -9.10 11.96 -0.30
N LYS A 119 -10.14 11.51 -1.00
CA LYS A 119 -11.52 11.56 -0.48
C LYS A 119 -11.66 10.71 0.79
N VAL A 120 -11.06 9.52 0.81
CA VAL A 120 -11.06 8.62 1.98
C VAL A 120 -10.31 9.26 3.15
N ILE A 121 -9.11 9.79 2.92
CA ILE A 121 -8.30 10.47 3.95
C ILE A 121 -9.06 11.66 4.54
N LYS A 122 -9.62 12.53 3.69
CA LYS A 122 -10.44 13.65 4.13
C LYS A 122 -11.67 13.20 4.91
N ARG A 123 -12.27 12.06 4.58
CA ARG A 123 -13.38 11.50 5.34
C ARG A 123 -12.94 11.03 6.73
N ILE A 124 -11.76 10.43 6.86
CA ILE A 124 -11.16 10.04 8.14
C ILE A 124 -10.94 11.27 9.03
N GLU A 125 -10.39 12.35 8.46
CA GLU A 125 -10.17 13.61 9.18
C GLU A 125 -11.48 14.21 9.72
N ASN A 126 -12.57 14.13 8.94
CA ASN A 126 -13.86 14.71 9.33
C ASN A 126 -14.70 13.81 10.24
N LYS A 127 -14.63 12.47 10.08
CA LYS A 127 -15.60 11.53 10.65
C LYS A 127 -15.00 10.29 11.30
N SER A 128 -13.67 10.24 11.46
CA SER A 128 -12.90 9.05 11.85
C SER A 128 -12.86 7.93 10.81
N ALA A 129 -12.05 6.90 11.09
CA ALA A 129 -11.91 5.71 10.26
C ALA A 129 -13.00 4.64 10.50
N GLU A 130 -13.96 4.87 11.40
CA GLU A 130 -15.05 3.92 11.73
C GLU A 130 -15.80 3.41 10.49
N PHE A 131 -15.95 4.26 9.47
CA PHE A 131 -16.65 3.86 8.24
C PHE A 131 -15.92 2.76 7.46
N LEU A 132 -14.60 2.63 7.59
CA LEU A 132 -13.83 1.54 6.98
C LEU A 132 -14.20 0.21 7.62
N TYR A 133 -14.27 0.18 8.96
CA TYR A 133 -14.72 -0.99 9.71
C TYR A 133 -16.18 -1.35 9.37
N THR A 134 -17.06 -0.35 9.37
CA THR A 134 -18.47 -0.55 8.98
C THR A 134 -18.59 -1.11 7.56
N PHE A 135 -17.74 -0.64 6.64
CA PHE A 135 -17.71 -1.15 5.28
C PHE A 135 -17.29 -2.63 5.23
N LEU A 136 -16.27 -3.04 6.00
CA LEU A 136 -15.91 -4.45 6.11
C LEU A 136 -17.10 -5.30 6.55
N GLY A 137 -17.88 -4.84 7.54
CA GLY A 137 -19.10 -5.52 7.99
C GLY A 137 -20.14 -5.75 6.87
N ARG A 138 -20.21 -4.85 5.89
CA ARG A 138 -21.13 -4.92 4.73
C ARG A 138 -20.65 -5.86 3.63
N LEU A 139 -19.40 -6.33 3.67
CA LEU A 139 -18.89 -7.30 2.70
C LEU A 139 -19.52 -8.67 2.95
N THR A 140 -20.40 -9.07 2.04
CA THR A 140 -21.15 -10.33 2.08
C THR A 140 -20.44 -11.51 1.41
N ASN A 141 -19.40 -11.25 0.61
CA ASN A 141 -18.66 -12.32 -0.06
C ASN A 141 -17.92 -13.18 0.99
N PRO A 142 -18.13 -14.52 1.02
CA PRO A 142 -17.52 -15.42 2.00
C PRO A 142 -15.98 -15.32 2.07
N LYS A 143 -15.31 -14.95 0.98
CA LYS A 143 -13.85 -14.76 0.93
C LYS A 143 -13.35 -13.70 1.90
N TYR A 144 -14.20 -12.76 2.31
CA TYR A 144 -13.83 -11.74 3.30
C TYR A 144 -14.05 -12.18 4.75
N LYS A 145 -14.64 -13.35 5.04
CA LYS A 145 -14.90 -13.77 6.42
C LYS A 145 -13.61 -13.84 7.24
N GLU A 146 -12.64 -14.63 6.78
CA GLU A 146 -11.34 -14.76 7.44
C GLU A 146 -10.55 -13.44 7.44
N TYR A 147 -10.66 -12.66 6.37
CA TYR A 147 -10.01 -11.36 6.26
C TYR A 147 -10.50 -10.40 7.36
N LYS A 148 -11.82 -10.36 7.60
CA LYS A 148 -12.43 -9.55 8.67
C LYS A 148 -11.97 -10.01 10.05
N GLU A 149 -11.96 -11.31 10.29
CA GLU A 149 -11.48 -11.88 11.56
C GLU A 149 -10.01 -11.52 11.82
N LYS A 150 -9.15 -11.59 10.79
CA LYS A 150 -7.75 -11.16 10.90
C LYS A 150 -7.60 -9.67 11.22
N ILE A 151 -8.42 -8.81 10.62
CA ILE A 151 -8.39 -7.37 10.90
C ILE A 151 -8.86 -7.08 12.34
N VAL A 152 -9.98 -7.66 12.78
CA VAL A 152 -10.51 -7.44 14.13
C VAL A 152 -9.50 -7.83 15.21
N LYS A 153 -8.76 -8.92 15.00
CA LYS A 153 -7.69 -9.36 15.90
C LYS A 153 -6.53 -8.36 16.01
N LYS A 154 -6.25 -7.61 14.94
CA LYS A 154 -5.17 -6.62 14.90
C LYS A 154 -5.63 -5.23 15.37
N LEU A 155 -6.86 -4.85 15.05
CA LEU A 155 -7.43 -3.54 15.37
C LEU A 155 -8.91 -3.70 15.77
N PRO A 156 -9.19 -3.75 17.09
CA PRO A 156 -10.55 -3.88 17.61
C PRO A 156 -11.47 -2.75 17.13
N GLU A 157 -12.77 -3.06 17.00
CA GLU A 157 -13.81 -2.14 16.49
C GLU A 157 -13.76 -0.74 17.12
N TYR A 158 -13.71 -0.65 18.44
CA TYR A 158 -13.76 0.63 19.16
C TYR A 158 -12.59 1.57 18.83
N LYS A 159 -11.44 1.05 18.36
CA LYS A 159 -10.29 1.89 17.99
C LYS A 159 -10.50 2.64 16.67
N TRP A 160 -11.34 2.11 15.76
CA TRP A 160 -11.55 2.73 14.45
C TRP A 160 -12.20 4.12 14.55
N SER A 161 -13.07 4.34 15.53
CA SER A 161 -13.71 5.65 15.78
C SER A 161 -12.75 6.69 16.39
N GLN A 162 -11.62 6.24 16.94
CA GLN A 162 -10.61 7.10 17.54
C GLN A 162 -9.60 7.61 16.51
N ILE A 163 -9.42 6.88 15.40
CA ILE A 163 -8.51 7.24 14.32
C ILE A 163 -9.10 8.39 13.50
N LYS A 164 -8.51 9.58 13.60
CA LYS A 164 -8.93 10.79 12.87
C LYS A 164 -7.88 11.32 11.91
N GLN A 165 -6.82 10.57 11.67
CA GLN A 165 -5.73 10.98 10.78
C GLN A 165 -5.36 9.82 9.85
N ALA A 166 -5.04 10.17 8.61
CA ALA A 166 -4.52 9.23 7.64
C ALA A 166 -3.53 9.91 6.69
N LYS A 167 -2.54 9.14 6.22
CA LYS A 167 -1.53 9.59 5.25
C LYS A 167 -1.48 8.61 4.08
N LEU A 168 -1.17 9.15 2.89
CA LEU A 168 -0.94 8.35 1.69
C LEU A 168 0.56 8.17 1.48
N VAL A 169 0.98 6.95 1.19
CA VAL A 169 2.34 6.60 0.80
C VAL A 169 2.28 5.94 -0.57
N TYR A 170 3.09 6.44 -1.49
CA TYR A 170 3.40 5.71 -2.72
C TYR A 170 4.77 5.07 -2.57
N LEU A 171 4.83 3.75 -2.74
CA LEU A 171 6.07 3.01 -2.98
C LEU A 171 6.15 2.76 -4.49
N ALA A 172 6.98 3.52 -5.20
CA ALA A 172 6.96 3.54 -6.67
C ALA A 172 8.37 3.72 -7.26
N PRO A 173 8.60 3.39 -8.56
CA PRO A 173 9.87 3.68 -9.20
C PRO A 173 10.25 5.15 -9.09
N LYS A 174 11.54 5.44 -8.87
CA LYS A 174 12.06 6.82 -8.89
C LYS A 174 11.62 7.59 -10.15
N ARG A 175 11.60 6.94 -11.31
CA ARG A 175 11.24 7.55 -12.61
C ARG A 175 9.81 8.05 -12.71
N ILE A 176 8.92 7.70 -11.78
CA ILE A 176 7.54 8.21 -11.76
C ILE A 176 7.49 9.74 -11.78
N LYS A 177 8.50 10.42 -11.23
CA LYS A 177 8.62 11.88 -11.19
C LYS A 177 9.03 12.50 -12.52
N ASP A 178 9.88 11.80 -13.25
CA ASP A 178 10.53 12.30 -14.48
C ASP A 178 9.71 11.98 -15.74
N ARG A 179 8.63 11.21 -15.60
CA ARG A 179 7.73 10.86 -16.70
C ARG A 179 6.98 12.08 -17.23
N LYS A 180 6.73 12.07 -18.53
CA LYS A 180 5.90 13.07 -19.21
C LYS A 180 4.42 12.80 -18.93
N TRP A 181 3.94 13.38 -17.84
CA TRP A 181 2.54 13.31 -17.45
C TRP A 181 1.69 14.40 -18.09
N GLY A 182 0.42 14.09 -18.34
CA GLY A 182 -0.60 15.12 -18.51
C GLY A 182 -0.69 16.01 -17.25
N LYS A 183 -1.19 17.23 -17.41
CA LYS A 183 -1.20 18.27 -16.36
C LYS A 183 -1.71 17.76 -15.01
N GLU A 184 -2.87 17.11 -14.99
CA GLU A 184 -3.50 16.61 -13.75
C GLU A 184 -2.63 15.58 -13.02
N ASN A 185 -2.05 14.62 -13.74
CA ASN A 185 -1.16 13.61 -13.15
C ASN A 185 0.10 14.27 -12.58
N LYS A 186 0.66 15.25 -13.29
CA LYS A 186 1.86 15.98 -12.86
C LYS A 186 1.61 16.75 -11.57
N ASP A 187 0.48 17.45 -11.48
CA ASP A 187 0.12 18.23 -10.31
C ASP A 187 -0.13 17.31 -9.10
N ALA A 188 -0.78 16.16 -9.30
CA ALA A 188 -0.96 15.16 -8.26
C ALA A 188 0.34 14.56 -7.76
N ILE A 189 1.29 14.23 -8.64
CA ILE A 189 2.61 13.70 -8.23
C ILE A 189 3.37 14.73 -7.40
N LYS A 190 3.35 16.00 -7.81
CA LYS A 190 3.95 17.09 -7.01
C LYS A 190 3.30 17.24 -5.64
N GLU A 191 1.97 17.12 -5.57
CA GLU A 191 1.26 17.14 -4.30
C GLU A 191 1.64 15.95 -3.42
N ILE A 192 1.86 14.77 -4.01
CA ILE A 192 2.35 13.62 -3.27
C ILE A 192 3.73 13.91 -2.67
N GLU A 193 4.63 14.57 -3.40
CA GLU A 193 5.95 14.95 -2.89
C GLU A 193 5.91 16.00 -1.80
N GLY A 194 4.98 16.97 -1.87
CA GLY A 194 4.91 18.08 -0.93
C GLY A 194 4.12 17.79 0.34
N ASN A 195 3.02 17.03 0.22
CA ASN A 195 2.05 16.84 1.30
C ASN A 195 1.85 15.38 1.70
N ASN A 196 2.31 14.42 0.89
CA ASN A 196 2.25 13.00 1.20
C ASN A 196 3.67 12.41 1.20
N ILE A 197 3.78 11.08 1.13
CA ILE A 197 5.07 10.38 1.15
C ILE A 197 5.24 9.64 -0.17
N LEU A 198 6.31 9.96 -0.92
CA LEU A 198 6.72 9.20 -2.10
C LEU A 198 8.07 8.54 -1.82
N LEU A 199 8.03 7.23 -1.59
CA LEU A 199 9.20 6.37 -1.41
C LEU A 199 9.52 5.68 -2.73
N ASN A 200 10.80 5.60 -3.06
CA ASN A 200 11.28 4.75 -4.13
C ASN A 200 11.90 3.45 -3.60
N PHE A 201 12.22 2.52 -4.49
CA PHE A 201 12.74 1.22 -4.06
C PHE A 201 14.15 1.30 -3.47
N LYS A 202 14.93 2.33 -3.80
CA LYS A 202 16.20 2.64 -3.12
C LYS A 202 16.02 3.16 -1.70
N ASP A 203 14.90 3.80 -1.38
CA ASP A 203 14.58 4.28 -0.03
C ASP A 203 14.28 3.13 0.94
N MET A 204 13.98 1.92 0.43
CA MET A 204 13.79 0.73 1.25
C MET A 204 15.01 0.52 2.16
N PRO A 205 14.83 0.43 3.49
CA PRO A 205 15.95 0.30 4.41
C PRO A 205 16.49 -1.14 4.43
N ILE A 206 17.72 -1.30 4.90
CA ILE A 206 18.16 -2.59 5.44
C ILE A 206 17.40 -2.78 6.75
N ILE A 207 16.75 -3.93 6.90
CA ILE A 207 16.08 -4.34 8.14
C ILE A 207 16.75 -5.63 8.62
N GLU A 208 16.85 -5.78 9.92
CA GLU A 208 17.35 -6.99 10.56
C GLU A 208 16.14 -7.73 11.11
N LEU A 209 15.82 -8.86 10.48
CA LEU A 209 14.84 -9.81 10.96
C LEU A 209 15.57 -11.08 11.37
N ASN A 210 15.34 -11.55 12.59
CA ASN A 210 16.02 -12.73 13.16
C ASN A 210 16.03 -13.92 12.19
N THR A 211 14.94 -14.12 11.43
CA THR A 211 14.78 -15.25 10.51
C THR A 211 15.01 -14.92 9.02
N PHE A 212 14.83 -13.67 8.59
CA PHE A 212 14.74 -13.32 7.15
C PHE A 212 15.65 -12.17 6.69
N SER A 213 16.68 -11.81 7.48
CA SER A 213 17.60 -10.71 7.14
C SER A 213 18.30 -10.91 5.79
N ASN A 214 18.76 -12.12 5.51
CA ASN A 214 19.51 -12.43 4.30
C ASN A 214 18.61 -12.36 3.05
N GLU A 215 17.40 -12.91 3.17
CA GLU A 215 16.36 -12.93 2.15
C GLU A 215 15.95 -11.50 1.82
N TRP A 216 15.69 -10.67 2.83
CA TRP A 216 15.37 -9.26 2.62
C TRP A 216 16.48 -8.53 1.86
N ASN A 217 17.74 -8.74 2.22
CA ASN A 217 18.85 -8.08 1.54
C ASN A 217 18.91 -8.44 0.05
N ILE A 218 18.58 -9.69 -0.30
CA ILE A 218 18.47 -10.13 -1.70
C ILE A 218 17.27 -9.47 -2.37
N ILE A 219 16.06 -9.59 -1.79
CA ILE A 219 14.82 -9.02 -2.32
C ILE A 219 14.99 -7.52 -2.57
N ARG A 220 15.46 -6.78 -1.57
CA ARG A 220 15.73 -5.34 -1.64
C ARG A 220 16.68 -4.99 -2.79
N ARG A 221 17.72 -5.79 -3.02
CA ARG A 221 18.67 -5.54 -4.11
C ARG A 221 17.96 -5.58 -5.48
N TYR A 222 17.10 -6.56 -5.69
CA TYR A 222 16.31 -6.70 -6.91
C TYR A 222 15.22 -5.62 -7.03
N LEU A 223 14.52 -5.28 -5.94
CA LEU A 223 13.52 -4.21 -5.94
C LEU A 223 14.09 -2.87 -6.40
N LYS A 224 15.34 -2.55 -6.05
CA LYS A 224 16.01 -1.32 -6.52
C LYS A 224 16.13 -1.21 -8.04
N GLU A 225 16.12 -2.33 -8.76
CA GLU A 225 16.17 -2.33 -10.23
C GLU A 225 14.87 -1.80 -10.85
N LEU A 226 13.77 -1.85 -10.10
CA LEU A 226 12.49 -1.26 -10.50
C LEU A 226 12.52 0.27 -10.52
N ASP A 227 13.47 0.93 -9.84
CA ASP A 227 13.59 2.40 -9.92
C ASP A 227 13.94 2.91 -11.33
N GLY A 228 14.54 2.05 -12.16
CA GLY A 228 14.81 2.34 -13.56
C GLY A 228 13.61 2.14 -14.49
N ASN A 229 12.50 1.59 -13.98
CA ASN A 229 11.29 1.30 -14.74
C ASN A 229 10.42 2.56 -14.89
#